data_AF-A0A2X2A034-F1
#
_entry.id   AF-A0A2X2A034-F1
#
_cell.length_a   1.000
_cell.length_b   1.000
_cell.length_c   1.000
_cell.angle_alpha   90.00
_cell.angle_beta   90.00
_cell.angle_gamma   90.00
#
_symmetry.space_group_name_H-M   'P 1'
#
loop_
_entity.id
_entity.type
_entity.pdbx_description
1 polymer ?
#
loop_
_entity_poly.entity_id
_entity_poly.type
_entity_poly.pdbx_seq_one_letter_code
_entity_poly.pdbx_strand_id
1 'polypeptide(L)'
;MRKNISKYLFFIGIGILIISYMLPVDILESFTNLRPTGLTSLFICRVIGLIGLIFAIKEKSLLFGILNFLLIIIFPLVMFINSLI
;
A
#
# COMPACT_ATOMS: atom_id res chain seq x y z
N MET A 1 21.68 -13.78 0.65
CA MET A 1 20.67 -13.15 1.53
C MET A 1 19.73 -12.17 0.80
N ARG A 2 19.47 -12.36 -0.52
CA ARG A 2 18.77 -11.41 -1.41
C ARG A 2 17.38 -11.90 -1.83
N LYS A 3 16.74 -12.76 -1.02
CA LYS A 3 15.52 -13.52 -1.38
C LYS A 3 14.22 -12.97 -0.76
N ASN A 4 14.30 -11.90 0.03
CA ASN A 4 13.18 -11.44 0.85
C ASN A 4 12.85 -9.95 0.67
N ILE A 5 13.38 -9.30 -0.37
CA ILE A 5 13.16 -7.87 -0.60
C ILE A 5 11.67 -7.61 -0.83
N SER A 6 10.97 -8.45 -1.61
CA SER A 6 9.52 -8.29 -1.81
C SER A 6 8.72 -8.42 -0.52
N LYS A 7 9.17 -9.27 0.42
CA LYS A 7 8.60 -9.39 1.77
C LYS A 7 8.77 -8.10 2.55
N TYR A 8 9.98 -7.54 2.61
CA TYR A 8 10.23 -6.29 3.34
C TYR A 8 9.43 -5.12 2.76
N LEU A 9 9.37 -4.98 1.42
CA LEU A 9 8.56 -3.94 0.80
C LEU A 9 7.08 -4.08 1.13
N PHE A 10 6.55 -5.30 1.14
CA PHE A 10 5.16 -5.53 1.52
C PHE A 10 4.88 -5.10 2.96
N PHE A 11 5.73 -5.52 3.93
CA PHE A 11 5.57 -5.12 5.33
C PHE A 11 5.74 -3.62 5.54
N ILE A 12 6.66 -2.97 4.82
CA ILE A 12 6.81 -1.51 4.85
C ILE A 12 5.55 -0.84 4.31
N GLY A 13 5.00 -1.32 3.20
CA GLY A 13 3.77 -0.81 2.62
C GLY A 13 2.57 -0.90 3.57
N ILE A 14 2.41 -2.04 4.24
CA ILE A 14 1.38 -2.20 5.29
C ILE A 14 1.65 -1.30 6.49
N GLY A 15 2.90 -1.21 6.96
CA GLY A 15 3.27 -0.35 8.07
C GLY A 15 2.90 1.11 7.81
N ILE A 16 3.23 1.63 6.62
CA ILE A 16 2.87 2.99 6.22
C ILE A 16 1.35 3.17 6.16
N LEU A 17 0.62 2.18 5.64
CA LEU A 17 -0.85 2.23 5.56
C LEU A 17 -1.49 2.28 6.95
N ILE A 18 -0.99 1.49 7.91
CA ILE A 18 -1.47 1.50 9.30
C ILE A 18 -1.15 2.84 9.97
N ILE A 19 0.08 3.34 9.82
CA ILE A 19 0.49 4.63 10.38
C ILE A 19 -0.38 5.74 9.80
N SER A 20 -0.65 5.71 8.50
CA SER A 20 -1.51 6.68 7.84
C SER A 20 -2.96 6.60 8.26
N TYR A 21 -3.45 5.42 8.64
CA TYR A 21 -4.80 5.24 9.18
C TYR A 21 -4.92 5.79 10.60
N MET A 22 -3.86 5.67 11.40
CA MET A 22 -3.79 6.22 12.75
C MET A 22 -3.52 7.72 12.77
N LEU A 23 -3.04 8.30 11.68
CA LEU A 23 -2.77 9.72 11.57
C LEU A 23 -4.10 10.51 11.61
N PRO A 24 -4.25 11.49 12.51
CA PRO A 24 -5.46 12.28 12.59
C PRO A 24 -5.69 13.04 11.27
N VAL A 25 -6.92 12.94 10.77
CA VAL A 25 -7.37 13.53 9.50
C VAL A 25 -7.15 15.05 9.43
N ASP A 26 -7.29 15.73 10.57
CA ASP A 26 -7.24 17.18 10.70
C ASP A 26 -5.87 17.79 10.32
N ILE A 27 -4.78 17.03 10.51
CA ILE A 27 -3.44 17.55 10.26
C ILE A 27 -3.18 17.69 8.76
N LEU A 28 -3.69 16.79 7.92
CA LEU A 28 -3.34 16.79 6.49
C LEU A 28 -4.44 17.41 5.61
N GLU A 29 -5.69 17.37 6.07
CA GLU A 29 -6.82 18.02 5.41
C GLU A 29 -6.64 19.54 5.36
N SER A 30 -6.08 20.14 6.41
CA SER A 30 -5.79 21.59 6.49
C SER A 30 -4.71 22.07 5.51
N PHE A 31 -3.76 21.22 5.11
CA PHE A 31 -2.70 21.58 4.15
C PHE A 31 -2.99 21.15 2.71
N THR A 32 -3.71 20.04 2.50
CA THR A 32 -3.81 19.40 1.18
C THR A 32 -5.23 19.05 0.75
N ASN A 33 -6.26 19.29 1.58
CA ASN A 33 -7.66 18.85 1.38
C ASN A 33 -7.83 17.34 1.12
N LEU A 34 -6.77 16.54 1.29
CA LEU A 34 -6.76 15.10 1.04
C LEU A 34 -6.62 14.37 2.37
N ARG A 35 -7.47 13.35 2.56
CA ARG A 35 -7.32 12.44 3.70
C ARG A 35 -5.97 11.72 3.63
N PRO A 36 -5.21 11.64 4.74
CA PRO A 36 -3.91 10.95 4.78
C PRO A 36 -3.96 9.54 4.20
N THR A 37 -5.02 8.81 4.53
CA THR A 37 -5.32 7.46 4.03
C THR A 37 -5.53 7.39 2.52
N GLY A 38 -6.17 8.40 1.93
CA GLY A 38 -6.32 8.49 0.47
C GLY A 38 -4.98 8.71 -0.21
N LEU A 39 -4.15 9.60 0.35
CA LEU A 39 -2.85 9.97 -0.22
C LEU A 39 -1.84 8.81 -0.15
N THR A 40 -1.77 8.12 0.99
CA THR A 40 -0.87 6.96 1.13
C THR A 40 -1.30 5.79 0.26
N SER A 41 -2.59 5.46 0.20
CA SER A 41 -3.07 4.31 -0.59
C SER A 41 -3.04 4.57 -2.11
N LEU A 42 -3.31 5.79 -2.56
CA LEU A 42 -3.26 6.16 -3.99
C LEU A 42 -1.84 6.24 -4.54
N PHE A 43 -0.91 6.78 -3.76
CA PHE A 43 0.43 7.09 -4.24
C PHE A 43 1.48 6.16 -3.63
N ILE A 44 1.62 6.15 -2.29
CA ILE A 44 2.73 5.48 -1.63
C ILE A 44 2.61 3.94 -1.71
N CYS A 45 1.44 3.38 -1.40
CA CYS A 45 1.20 1.93 -1.49
C CYS A 45 1.29 1.43 -2.93
N ARG A 46 0.90 2.23 -3.93
CA ARG A 46 1.07 1.87 -5.34
C ARG A 46 2.53 1.83 -5.76
N VAL A 47 3.32 2.84 -5.41
CA VAL A 47 4.76 2.87 -5.74
C VAL A 47 5.49 1.71 -5.04
N ILE A 48 5.26 1.52 -3.75
CA ILE A 48 5.88 0.43 -2.98
C ILE A 48 5.43 -0.94 -3.50
N GLY A 49 4.13 -1.10 -3.77
CA GLY A 49 3.56 -2.34 -4.30
C GLY A 49 4.12 -2.69 -5.69
N LEU A 50 4.30 -1.70 -6.58
CA LEU A 50 4.92 -1.93 -7.90
C LEU A 50 6.38 -2.38 -7.77
N ILE A 51 7.17 -1.70 -6.93
CA ILE A 51 8.58 -2.08 -6.69
C ILE A 51 8.64 -3.48 -6.06
N GLY A 52 7.76 -3.76 -5.09
CA GLY A 52 7.66 -5.06 -4.43
C GLY A 52 7.25 -6.18 -5.37
N LEU A 53 6.36 -5.89 -6.33
CA LEU A 53 5.95 -6.83 -7.38
C LEU A 53 7.11 -7.18 -8.32
N ILE A 54 7.89 -6.18 -8.77
CA ILE A 54 9.07 -6.41 -9.62
C ILE A 54 10.07 -7.33 -8.89
N PHE A 55 10.32 -7.07 -7.61
CA PHE A 55 11.18 -7.93 -6.80
C PHE A 55 10.59 -9.32 -6.57
N ALA A 56 9.28 -9.45 -6.39
CA ALA A 56 8.63 -10.75 -6.21
C ALA A 56 8.75 -11.65 -7.45
N ILE A 57 8.61 -11.07 -8.65
CA ILE A 57 8.84 -11.79 -9.92
C ILE A 57 10.29 -12.27 -9.99
N LYS A 58 11.25 -11.42 -9.62
CA LYS A 58 12.68 -11.77 -9.59
C LYS A 58 13.01 -12.84 -8.55
N GLU A 59 12.32 -12.84 -7.41
CA GLU A 59 12.47 -13.81 -6.33
C GLU A 59 11.72 -15.12 -6.59
N LYS A 60 10.93 -15.21 -7.69
CA LYS A 60 10.00 -16.30 -8.00
C LYS A 60 9.00 -16.58 -6.86
N SER A 61 8.68 -15.56 -6.06
CA SER A 61 7.80 -15.67 -4.90
C SER A 61 6.35 -15.33 -5.28
N LEU A 62 5.59 -16.36 -5.67
CA LEU A 62 4.19 -16.20 -6.10
C LEU A 62 3.33 -15.54 -5.02
N LEU A 63 3.49 -15.96 -3.76
CA LEU A 63 2.76 -15.41 -2.61
C LEU A 63 3.01 -13.91 -2.44
N PHE A 64 4.27 -13.46 -2.43
CA PHE A 64 4.59 -12.04 -2.28
C PHE A 64 4.27 -11.23 -3.54
N GLY A 65 4.23 -11.85 -4.72
CA GLY A 65 3.72 -11.23 -5.94
C GLY A 65 2.24 -10.88 -5.81
N ILE A 66 1.41 -11.85 -5.38
CA ILE A 66 -0.02 -11.64 -5.16
C ILE A 66 -0.25 -10.60 -4.04
N LEU A 67 0.49 -10.67 -2.95
CA LEU A 67 0.38 -9.71 -1.84
C LEU A 67 0.74 -8.28 -2.25
N ASN A 68 1.84 -8.08 -2.98
CA ASN A 68 2.21 -6.76 -3.48
C ASN A 68 1.23 -6.24 -4.54
N PHE A 69 0.67 -7.12 -5.37
CA PHE A 69 -0.39 -6.77 -6.31
C PHE A 69 -1.67 -6.33 -5.59
N LEU A 70 -2.08 -7.05 -4.54
CA LEU A 70 -3.20 -6.66 -3.69
C LEU A 70 -2.97 -5.29 -3.04
N LEU A 71 -1.73 -5.00 -2.63
CA LEU A 71 -1.34 -3.70 -2.09
C LEU A 71 -1.57 -2.54 -3.09
N ILE A 72 -1.36 -2.77 -4.40
CA ILE A 72 -1.60 -1.77 -5.46
C ILE A 72 -3.10 -1.49 -5.63
N ILE A 73 -3.92 -2.52 -5.45
CA ILE A 73 -5.39 -2.48 -5.65
C ILE A 73 -6.13 -2.14 -4.34
N ILE A 74 -5.41 -1.99 -3.23
CA ILE A 74 -6.02 -1.75 -1.91
C ILE A 74 -6.96 -0.53 -1.94
N PHE A 75 -6.58 0.55 -2.62
CA PHE A 75 -7.39 1.76 -2.69
C PHE A 75 -8.74 1.56 -3.40
N PRO A 76 -8.79 1.12 -4.68
CA PRO A 76 -10.07 0.88 -5.35
C PRO A 76 -10.88 -0.21 -4.63
N LEU A 77 -10.25 -1.17 -3.97
CA LEU A 77 -10.93 -2.21 -3.22
C LEU A 77 -11.62 -1.67 -1.96
N VAL A 78 -10.94 -0.82 -1.19
CA VAL A 78 -11.53 -0.13 -0.02
C VAL A 78 -12.67 0.78 -0.45
N MET A 79 -12.49 1.54 -1.54
CA MET A 79 -13.53 2.42 -2.06
C MET A 79 -14.77 1.63 -2.53
N PHE A 80 -14.56 0.50 -3.19
CA PHE A 80 -15.63 -0.39 -3.62
C PHE A 80 -16.42 -0.96 -2.44
N ILE A 81 -15.73 -1.42 -1.39
CA ILE A 81 -16.38 -1.92 -0.16
C ILE A 81 -17.20 -0.80 0.51
N ASN A 82 -16.64 0.41 0.60
CA ASN A 82 -17.36 1.56 1.17
C ASN A 82 -18.56 2.00 0.34
N SER A 83 -18.61 1.66 -0.96
CA SER A 83 -19.77 1.95 -1.81
C SER A 83 -20.89 0.89 -1.70
N LEU A 84 -20.59 -0.28 -1.15
CA LEU A 84 -21.53 -1.39 -0.99
C LEU A 84 -22.25 -1.39 0.37
N ILE A 85 -21.69 -0.67 1.35
CA ILE A 85 -22.22 -0.46 2.70
C ILE A 85 -22.98 0.86 2.71
#